data_AF-A0A7J2I1J1-F1
#
_entry.id   AF-A0A7J2I1J1-F1
#
_cell.length_a   1.000
_cell.length_b   1.000
_cell.length_c   1.000
_cell.angle_alpha   90.00
_cell.angle_beta   90.00
_cell.angle_gamma   90.00
#
_symmetry.space_group_name_H-M   'P 1'
#
loop_
_entity.id
_entity.type
_entity.pdbx_description
1 polymer ?
#
loop_
_entity_poly.entity_id
_entity_poly.type
_entity_poly.pdbx_seq_one_letter_code
_entity_poly.pdbx_strand_id
1 'polypeptide(L)'
;YDNVCSEWVNNYPITFDFAYPHLKEQISETGNLDTAIFHTFLKVLAKYPDSFIARKVGLDKAREVSLMADEVLKLGGLNTSAGRQKLQEFDSKLRKSDSLLNPGTTADIIAAALALCILEGYRP
;
A
#
# COMPACT_ATOMS: atom_id res chain seq x y z
N TYR A 1 -0.87 1.50 18.95
CA TYR A 1 -1.14 0.52 17.87
C TYR A 1 -2.05 1.18 16.84
N ASP A 2 -1.52 2.17 16.13
CA ASP A 2 -2.19 2.86 15.03
C ASP A 2 -1.07 3.56 14.23
N ASN A 3 -0.87 3.17 12.97
CA ASN A 3 0.22 3.75 12.19
C ASN A 3 -0.08 5.20 11.83
N VAL A 4 -1.35 5.62 11.68
CA VAL A 4 -1.68 7.03 11.40
C VAL A 4 -1.29 7.91 12.58
N CYS A 5 -1.66 7.51 13.80
CA CYS A 5 -1.23 8.24 15.00
C CYS A 5 0.29 8.24 15.16
N SER A 6 0.96 7.11 14.83
CA SER A 6 2.41 7.00 14.85
C SER A 6 3.09 7.95 13.86
N GLU A 7 2.54 8.10 12.65
CA GLU A 7 3.03 9.06 11.66
C GLU A 7 2.97 10.49 12.22
N TRP A 8 1.87 10.88 12.86
CA TRP A 8 1.69 12.24 13.37
C TRP A 8 2.69 12.60 14.47
N VAL A 9 2.97 11.68 15.40
CA VAL A 9 3.83 11.95 16.56
C VAL A 9 5.31 11.73 16.28
N ASN A 10 5.65 11.01 15.19
CA ASN A 10 7.04 10.69 14.82
C ASN A 10 7.48 11.33 13.50
N ASN A 11 6.76 12.35 13.01
CA ASN A 11 7.11 13.06 11.78
C ASN A 11 7.11 12.16 10.53
N TYR A 12 6.05 11.37 10.36
CA TYR A 12 5.69 10.62 9.16
C TYR A 12 6.77 9.67 8.57
N PRO A 13 7.39 8.78 9.36
CA PRO A 13 8.47 7.91 8.88
C PRO A 13 8.05 6.96 7.75
N ILE A 14 6.84 6.38 7.78
CA ILE A 14 6.40 5.48 6.69
C ILE A 14 6.15 6.30 5.42
N THR A 15 5.55 7.48 5.55
CA THR A 15 5.27 8.34 4.40
C THR A 15 6.56 8.89 3.79
N PHE A 16 7.40 9.56 4.56
CA PHE A 16 8.60 10.25 4.05
C PHE A 16 9.75 9.30 3.71
N ASP A 17 10.00 8.27 4.52
CA ASP A 17 11.20 7.45 4.38
C ASP A 17 10.96 6.20 3.53
N PHE A 18 9.69 5.87 3.23
CA PHE A 18 9.35 4.63 2.52
C PHE A 18 8.35 4.81 1.37
N ALA A 19 7.14 5.30 1.62
CA ALA A 19 6.10 5.36 0.61
C ALA A 19 6.39 6.40 -0.48
N TYR A 20 6.74 7.63 -0.10
CA TYR A 20 7.01 8.72 -1.04
C TYR A 20 8.25 8.48 -1.93
N PRO A 21 9.41 8.06 -1.40
CA PRO A 21 10.57 7.77 -2.24
C PRO A 21 10.29 6.66 -3.27
N HIS A 22 9.60 5.60 -2.85
CA HIS A 22 9.26 4.50 -3.74
C HIS A 22 8.20 4.89 -4.78
N LEU A 23 7.22 5.73 -4.42
CA LEU A 23 6.26 6.27 -5.37
C LEU A 23 6.96 7.08 -6.48
N LYS A 24 7.93 7.93 -6.12
CA LYS A 24 8.70 8.72 -7.09
C LYS A 24 9.50 7.83 -8.04
N GLU A 25 10.18 6.82 -7.50
CA GLU A 25 10.90 5.82 -8.28
C GLU A 25 9.95 5.16 -9.28
N GLN A 26 8.82 4.62 -8.82
CA GLN A 26 7.85 3.95 -9.69
C GLN A 26 7.22 4.86 -10.74
N ILE A 27 6.93 6.13 -10.42
CA ILE A 27 6.46 7.12 -11.40
C ILE A 27 7.52 7.29 -12.50
N SER A 28 8.79 7.42 -12.13
CA SER A 28 9.89 7.62 -13.10
C SER A 28 10.15 6.40 -13.98
N GLU A 29 9.99 5.19 -13.44
CA GLU A 29 10.24 3.94 -14.17
C GLU A 29 9.08 3.57 -15.11
N THR A 30 7.85 3.71 -14.64
CA THR A 30 6.67 3.22 -15.37
C THR A 30 6.06 4.27 -16.29
N GLY A 31 6.25 5.56 -15.98
CA GLY A 31 5.52 6.67 -16.62
C GLY A 31 4.00 6.59 -16.42
N ASN A 32 3.52 5.72 -15.52
CA ASN A 32 2.10 5.47 -15.31
C ASN A 32 1.76 5.59 -13.82
N LEU A 33 1.03 6.66 -13.47
CA LEU A 33 0.71 7.00 -12.09
C LEU A 33 -0.06 5.88 -11.37
N ASP A 34 -1.07 5.29 -12.03
CA ASP A 34 -1.88 4.23 -11.41
C ASP A 34 -1.02 3.03 -11.05
N THR A 35 -0.14 2.61 -11.97
CA THR A 35 0.79 1.50 -11.73
C THR A 35 1.73 1.82 -10.58
N ALA A 36 2.27 3.04 -10.53
CA ALA A 36 3.15 3.47 -9.45
C ALA A 36 2.45 3.49 -8.08
N ILE A 37 1.21 3.99 -8.03
CA ILE A 37 0.38 3.99 -6.82
C ILE A 37 0.11 2.55 -6.36
N PHE A 38 -0.30 1.65 -7.26
CA PHE A 38 -0.60 0.26 -6.92
C PHE A 38 0.62 -0.51 -6.41
N HIS A 39 1.77 -0.37 -7.07
CA HIS A 39 3.00 -1.04 -6.63
C HIS A 39 3.46 -0.48 -5.29
N THR A 40 3.39 0.84 -5.09
CA THR A 40 3.73 1.46 -3.81
C THR A 40 2.79 1.02 -2.70
N PHE A 41 1.49 0.98 -2.96
CA PHE A 41 0.49 0.51 -2.02
C PHE A 41 0.78 -0.93 -1.56
N LEU A 42 1.02 -1.85 -2.50
CA LEU A 42 1.37 -3.23 -2.17
C LEU A 42 2.67 -3.30 -1.38
N LYS A 43 3.67 -2.45 -1.71
CA LYS A 43 4.97 -2.42 -1.05
C LYS A 43 4.87 -1.97 0.40
N VAL A 44 4.08 -0.93 0.68
CA VAL A 44 3.79 -0.46 2.04
C VAL A 44 3.06 -1.54 2.81
N LEU A 45 1.98 -2.10 2.25
CA LEU A 45 1.16 -3.12 2.91
C LEU A 45 1.94 -4.40 3.21
N ALA A 46 2.84 -4.81 2.32
CA ALA A 46 3.70 -5.98 2.52
C ALA A 46 4.68 -5.81 3.70
N LYS A 47 5.17 -4.58 3.92
CA LYS A 47 6.15 -4.29 4.97
C LYS A 47 5.51 -3.93 6.31
N TYR A 48 4.40 -3.21 6.29
CA TYR A 48 3.73 -2.69 7.48
C TYR A 48 2.31 -3.25 7.57
N PRO A 49 2.04 -4.20 8.49
CA PRO A 49 0.70 -4.72 8.72
C PRO A 49 -0.29 -3.59 9.01
N ASP A 50 -1.42 -3.61 8.31
CA ASP A 50 -2.38 -2.51 8.36
C ASP A 50 -3.06 -2.41 9.74
N SER A 51 -2.91 -1.26 10.39
CA SER A 51 -3.45 -1.05 11.73
C SER A 51 -4.98 -0.90 11.76
N PHE A 52 -5.64 -0.55 10.65
CA PHE A 52 -7.10 -0.56 10.59
C PHE A 52 -7.64 -1.98 10.55
N ILE A 53 -7.06 -2.85 9.72
CA ILE A 53 -7.38 -4.29 9.72
C ILE A 53 -7.15 -4.87 11.11
N ALA A 54 -5.99 -4.61 11.69
CA ALA A 54 -5.66 -5.24 12.95
C ALA A 54 -6.48 -4.77 14.16
N ARG A 55 -6.96 -3.52 14.14
CA ARG A 55 -7.94 -3.06 15.15
C ARG A 55 -9.28 -3.77 15.01
N LYS A 56 -9.68 -4.15 13.79
CA LYS A 56 -10.94 -4.85 13.52
C LYS A 56 -10.86 -6.34 13.82
N VAL A 57 -9.79 -7.01 13.39
CA VAL A 57 -9.70 -8.49 13.37
C VAL A 57 -8.38 -9.07 13.88
N GLY A 58 -7.51 -8.25 14.46
CA GLY A 58 -6.26 -8.69 15.07
C GLY A 58 -5.04 -8.62 14.16
N LEU A 59 -3.86 -8.54 14.79
CA LEU A 59 -2.57 -8.36 14.10
C LEU A 59 -2.21 -9.54 13.20
N ASP A 60 -2.58 -10.77 13.56
CA ASP A 60 -2.24 -11.94 12.75
C ASP A 60 -2.96 -11.91 11.39
N LYS A 61 -4.22 -11.47 11.33
CA LYS A 61 -4.88 -11.24 10.04
C LYS A 61 -4.30 -10.09 9.24
N ALA A 62 -3.86 -9.01 9.89
CA ALA A 62 -3.17 -7.95 9.18
C ALA A 62 -1.84 -8.44 8.57
N ARG A 63 -1.09 -9.31 9.28
CA ARG A 63 0.13 -9.94 8.76
C ARG A 63 -0.16 -10.88 7.59
N GLU A 64 -1.24 -11.66 7.64
CA GLU A 64 -1.65 -12.49 6.51
C GLU A 64 -1.93 -11.64 5.27
N VAL A 65 -2.62 -10.51 5.42
CA VAL A 65 -2.86 -9.58 4.31
C VAL A 65 -1.55 -9.01 3.76
N SER A 66 -0.59 -8.67 4.63
CA SER A 66 0.76 -8.25 4.21
C SER A 66 1.49 -9.33 3.39
N LEU A 67 1.41 -10.60 3.82
CA LEU A 67 2.02 -11.71 3.07
C LEU A 67 1.38 -11.86 1.68
N MET A 68 0.07 -11.73 1.58
CA MET A 68 -0.63 -11.79 0.29
C MET A 68 -0.23 -10.63 -0.63
N ALA A 69 -0.04 -9.42 -0.09
CA ALA A 69 0.46 -8.28 -0.86
C ALA A 69 1.89 -8.53 -1.38
N ASP A 70 2.76 -9.11 -0.55
CA ASP A 70 4.12 -9.51 -0.94
C ASP A 70 4.13 -10.57 -2.05
N GLU A 71 3.22 -11.55 -2.00
CA GLU A 71 3.05 -12.53 -3.08
C GLU A 71 2.69 -11.88 -4.42
N VAL A 72 1.80 -10.88 -4.42
CA VAL A 72 1.44 -10.14 -5.64
C VAL A 72 2.66 -9.43 -6.21
N LEU A 73 3.47 -8.79 -5.37
CA LEU A 73 4.70 -8.10 -5.78
C LEU A 73 5.74 -9.07 -6.34
N LYS A 74 5.96 -10.21 -5.70
CA LYS A 74 6.89 -11.25 -6.17
C LYS A 74 6.53 -11.81 -7.55
N LEU A 75 5.25 -11.81 -7.89
CA LEU A 75 4.77 -12.18 -9.22
C LEU A 75 4.88 -11.04 -10.24
N GLY A 76 5.36 -9.86 -9.86
CA GLY A 76 5.55 -8.70 -10.73
C GLY A 76 4.38 -7.72 -10.77
N GLY A 77 3.43 -7.83 -9.83
CA GLY A 77 2.32 -6.89 -9.68
C GLY A 77 1.54 -6.68 -10.98
N LEU A 78 1.32 -5.42 -11.34
CA LEU A 78 0.61 -5.08 -12.58
C LEU A 78 1.40 -5.35 -13.87
N ASN A 79 2.71 -5.60 -13.80
CA ASN A 79 3.57 -5.70 -14.97
C ASN A 79 3.48 -7.07 -15.66
N THR A 80 3.04 -8.11 -14.95
CA THR A 80 2.94 -9.48 -15.49
C THR A 80 1.49 -9.97 -15.49
N SER A 81 1.17 -10.96 -16.34
CA SER A 81 -0.13 -11.62 -16.32
C SER A 81 -0.39 -12.34 -14.99
N ALA A 82 0.62 -13.03 -14.45
CA ALA A 82 0.53 -13.76 -13.19
C ALA A 82 0.28 -12.83 -12.00
N GLY A 83 0.98 -11.69 -11.94
CA GLY A 83 0.79 -10.68 -10.89
C GLY A 83 -0.59 -10.03 -10.97
N ARG A 84 -1.10 -9.71 -12.17
CA ARG A 84 -2.47 -9.20 -12.36
C ARG A 84 -3.53 -10.20 -11.91
N GLN A 85 -3.37 -11.48 -12.24
CA GLN A 85 -4.27 -12.53 -11.78
C GLN A 85 -4.25 -12.65 -10.24
N LYS A 86 -3.06 -12.67 -9.65
CA LYS A 86 -2.92 -12.73 -8.19
C LYS A 86 -3.50 -11.50 -7.49
N LEU A 87 -3.37 -10.31 -8.09
CA LEU A 87 -3.96 -9.08 -7.59
C LEU A 87 -5.49 -9.15 -7.57
N GLN A 88 -6.11 -9.71 -8.62
CA GLN A 88 -7.56 -9.92 -8.66
C GLN A 88 -8.04 -10.90 -7.58
N GLU A 89 -7.29 -11.97 -7.35
CA GLU A 89 -7.57 -12.91 -6.25
C GLU A 89 -7.41 -12.24 -4.89
N PHE A 90 -6.38 -11.41 -4.72
CA PHE A 90 -6.14 -10.64 -3.51
C PHE A 90 -7.30 -9.68 -3.23
N ASP A 91 -7.67 -8.82 -4.18
CA ASP A 91 -8.78 -7.87 -4.04
C ASP A 91 -10.11 -8.60 -3.75
N SER A 92 -10.38 -9.70 -4.45
CA SER A 92 -11.56 -10.52 -4.21
C SER A 92 -11.62 -11.07 -2.79
N LYS A 93 -10.47 -11.47 -2.21
CA LYS A 93 -10.41 -11.96 -0.83
C LYS A 93 -10.66 -10.84 0.18
N LEU A 94 -10.08 -9.65 -0.03
CA LEU A 94 -10.30 -8.51 0.87
C LEU A 94 -11.78 -8.09 0.91
N ARG A 95 -12.46 -8.11 -0.25
CA ARG A 95 -13.89 -7.73 -0.36
C ARG A 95 -14.85 -8.75 0.27
N LYS A 96 -14.52 -10.04 0.23
CA LYS A 96 -15.38 -11.11 0.78
C LYS A 96 -15.54 -11.05 2.29
N SER A 97 -14.67 -10.35 3.00
CA SER A 97 -14.65 -10.29 4.46
C SER A 97 -15.47 -9.14 5.04
N ASP A 98 -16.56 -8.72 4.39
CA ASP A 98 -17.45 -7.64 4.86
C ASP A 98 -16.70 -6.37 5.32
N SER A 99 -15.73 -5.92 4.51
CA SER A 99 -14.86 -4.77 4.81
C SER A 99 -13.96 -4.89 6.05
N LEU A 100 -13.87 -6.07 6.68
CA LEU A 100 -13.00 -6.32 7.83
C LEU A 100 -11.51 -6.29 7.45
N LEU A 101 -11.19 -6.71 6.23
CA LEU A 101 -9.82 -6.74 5.71
C LEU A 101 -9.50 -5.55 4.82
N ASN A 102 -10.21 -4.42 4.96
CA ASN A 102 -9.88 -3.22 4.20
C ASN A 102 -8.58 -2.58 4.74
N PRO A 103 -7.49 -2.52 3.96
CA PRO A 103 -6.23 -1.87 4.34
C PRO A 103 -6.31 -0.33 4.30
N GLY A 104 -7.17 0.23 5.15
CA GLY A 104 -7.47 1.67 5.16
C GLY A 104 -6.28 2.53 5.58
N THR A 105 -5.51 2.10 6.58
CA THR A 105 -4.33 2.87 7.03
C THR A 105 -3.26 2.95 5.93
N THR A 106 -3.09 1.88 5.17
CA THR A 106 -2.19 1.87 4.01
C THR A 106 -2.66 2.87 2.95
N ALA A 107 -3.96 2.94 2.67
CA ALA A 107 -4.52 3.91 1.73
C ALA A 107 -4.27 5.36 2.18
N ASP A 108 -4.42 5.65 3.48
CA ASP A 108 -4.13 6.98 4.04
C ASP A 108 -2.66 7.40 3.83
N ILE A 109 -1.71 6.47 4.04
CA ILE A 109 -0.28 6.69 3.82
C ILE A 109 0.02 6.98 2.34
N ILE A 110 -0.59 6.23 1.42
CA ILE A 110 -0.42 6.46 -0.02
C ILE A 110 -1.00 7.81 -0.45
N ALA A 111 -2.15 8.20 0.10
CA ALA A 111 -2.72 9.52 -0.15
C ALA A 111 -1.78 10.64 0.33
N ALA A 112 -1.16 10.49 1.50
CA ALA A 112 -0.17 11.43 2.01
C ALA A 112 1.09 11.49 1.10
N ALA A 113 1.61 10.34 0.68
CA ALA A 113 2.74 10.28 -0.24
C ALA A 113 2.45 10.93 -1.61
N LEU A 114 1.24 10.71 -2.15
CA LEU A 114 0.80 11.33 -3.39
C LEU A 114 0.67 12.85 -3.25
N ALA A 115 0.16 13.33 -2.11
CA ALA A 115 0.09 14.76 -1.82
C ALA A 115 1.49 15.41 -1.82
N LEU A 116 2.51 14.72 -1.30
CA LEU A 116 3.89 15.20 -1.35
C LEU A 116 4.43 15.30 -2.78
N CYS A 117 4.17 14.31 -3.63
CA CYS A 117 4.53 14.39 -5.05
C CYS A 117 3.90 15.61 -5.72
N ILE A 118 2.60 15.86 -5.46
CA ILE A 118 1.89 17.01 -6.02
C ILE A 118 2.47 18.34 -5.50
N LEU A 119 2.79 18.43 -4.22
CA LEU A 119 3.41 19.62 -3.61
C LEU A 119 4.82 19.88 -4.15
N GLU A 120 5.56 18.84 -4.52
CA GLU A 120 6.87 18.95 -5.18
C GLU A 120 6.74 19.33 -6.68
N GLY A 121 5.53 19.40 -7.21
CA GLY A 121 5.26 19.86 -8.58
C GLY A 121 4.96 18.75 -9.58
N TYR A 122 4.69 17.51 -9.13
CA TYR A 122 4.12 16.49 -10.01
C TYR A 122 2.80 16.98 -10.61
N ARG A 123 2.69 16.93 -11.95
CA ARG A 123 1.49 17.24 -12.73
C ARG A 123 1.16 16.01 -13.58
N PRO A 124 -0.04 15.41 -13.42
CA PRO A 124 -0.46 14.25 -14.20
C PRO A 124 -0.74 14.58 -15.66
#